data_AF-A0A0A2M199-F1
#
_entry.id   AF-A0A0A2M199-F1
#
_cell.length_a   1.000
_cell.length_b   1.000
_cell.length_c   1.000
_cell.angle_alpha   90.00
_cell.angle_beta   90.00
_cell.angle_gamma   90.00
#
_symmetry.space_group_name_H-M   'P 1'
#
loop_
_entity.id
_entity.type
_entity.pdbx_description
1 polymer ?
#
loop_
_entity_poly.entity_id
_entity_poly.type
_entity_poly.pdbx_seq_one_letter_code
_entity_poly.pdbx_strand_id
1 'polypeptide(L)'
;MKNYRYWYIAYIVFAIIIYFCLSKKLSIADTDVSGKISLIASISELLGLSIALTEIFVINNLYTEIKNKFQNLFTFRESIDSINLISSVLQDISNNKYSIAIYKLETIRDSYQGLFPVEIIEDTLSEERRNIDKLNNIITKITLKESQSGKLKKELEKNYIDFLLKLNINFNNISNNLKEELL
;
A
#
# COMPACT_ATOMS: atom_id res chain seq x y z
N MET A 1 -3.36 -4.11 18.62
CA MET A 1 -3.17 -4.85 19.90
C MET A 1 -4.15 -6.02 20.16
N LYS A 2 -5.00 -6.50 19.22
CA LYS A 2 -5.97 -7.60 19.48
C LYS A 2 -5.59 -8.99 18.94
N ASN A 3 -4.54 -9.11 18.12
CA ASN A 3 -4.23 -10.39 17.46
C ASN A 3 -3.52 -11.41 18.37
N TYR A 4 -2.70 -10.98 19.34
CA TYR A 4 -1.92 -11.87 20.23
C TYR A 4 -2.76 -12.87 21.04
N ARG A 5 -4.04 -12.58 21.31
CA ARG A 5 -4.93 -13.50 22.05
C ARG A 5 -5.23 -14.78 21.25
N TYR A 6 -5.39 -14.67 19.94
CA TYR A 6 -5.63 -15.82 19.08
C TYR A 6 -4.36 -16.68 18.91
N TRP A 7 -3.18 -16.04 18.92
CA TRP A 7 -1.87 -16.73 18.91
C TRP A 7 -1.67 -17.60 20.16
N TYR A 8 -2.01 -17.07 21.34
CA TYR A 8 -1.90 -17.81 22.60
C TYR A 8 -2.88 -19.00 22.64
N ILE A 9 -4.09 -18.81 22.13
CA ILE A 9 -5.11 -19.87 22.04
C ILE A 9 -4.66 -20.97 21.06
N ALA A 10 -4.12 -20.62 19.90
CA ALA A 10 -3.62 -21.59 18.93
C ALA A 10 -2.45 -22.42 19.50
N TYR A 11 -1.53 -21.77 20.24
CA TYR A 11 -0.41 -22.45 20.89
C TYR A 11 -0.88 -23.40 21.99
N ILE A 12 -1.88 -23.00 22.78
CA ILE A 12 -2.50 -23.86 23.81
C ILE A 12 -3.20 -25.06 23.17
N VAL A 13 -3.98 -24.84 22.10
CA VAL A 13 -4.67 -25.94 21.40
C VAL A 13 -3.66 -26.92 20.81
N PHE A 14 -2.58 -26.43 20.20
CA PHE A 14 -1.51 -27.28 19.69
C PHE A 14 -0.81 -28.06 20.80
N ALA A 15 -0.51 -27.42 21.95
CA ALA A 15 0.06 -28.08 23.11
C ALA A 15 -0.87 -29.14 23.71
N ILE A 16 -2.19 -28.91 23.74
CA ILE A 16 -3.19 -29.88 24.20
C ILE A 16 -3.28 -31.06 23.24
N ILE A 17 -3.28 -30.82 21.92
CA ILE A 17 -3.29 -31.89 20.92
C ILE A 17 -2.02 -32.74 21.02
N ILE A 18 -0.87 -32.11 21.20
CA ILE A 18 0.41 -32.81 21.45
C ILE A 18 0.31 -33.62 22.74
N TYR A 19 -0.17 -33.03 23.84
CA TYR A 19 -0.34 -33.73 25.11
C TYR A 19 -1.29 -34.95 24.97
N PHE A 20 -2.40 -34.82 24.24
CA PHE A 20 -3.35 -35.91 24.00
C PHE A 20 -2.78 -37.00 23.08
N CYS A 21 -2.01 -36.63 22.05
CA CYS A 21 -1.30 -37.57 21.21
C CYS A 21 -0.19 -38.30 21.97
N LEU A 22 0.51 -37.60 22.87
CA LEU A 22 1.56 -38.15 23.72
C LEU A 22 1.00 -39.07 24.79
N SER A 23 -0.06 -38.70 25.49
CA SER A 23 -0.68 -39.52 26.54
C SER A 23 -1.27 -40.81 25.97
N LYS A 24 -1.90 -40.74 24.78
CA LYS A 24 -2.44 -41.92 24.09
C LYS A 24 -1.35 -42.86 23.56
N LYS A 25 -0.19 -42.34 23.14
CA LYS A 25 0.98 -43.15 22.77
C LYS A 25 1.80 -43.64 23.98
N LEU A 26 1.87 -42.89 25.08
CA LEU A 26 2.57 -43.30 26.30
C LEU A 26 1.94 -44.54 26.94
N SER A 27 0.61 -44.66 26.88
CA SER A 27 -0.12 -45.88 27.26
C SER A 27 0.32 -47.14 26.48
N ILE A 28 0.97 -46.99 25.32
CA ILE A 28 1.47 -48.07 24.47
C ILE A 28 2.99 -48.29 24.69
N ALA A 29 3.68 -47.33 25.29
CA ALA A 29 5.15 -47.34 25.45
C ALA A 29 5.64 -47.97 26.77
N ASP A 30 4.74 -48.37 27.67
CA ASP A 30 5.11 -48.96 28.96
C ASP A 30 5.68 -50.39 28.87
N THR A 31 5.74 -50.99 27.68
CA THR A 31 6.22 -52.37 27.51
C THR A 31 7.49 -52.56 26.68
N ASP A 32 8.04 -51.55 25.99
CA ASP A 32 9.29 -51.77 25.24
C ASP A 32 10.12 -50.49 25.01
N VAL A 33 11.43 -50.59 25.21
CA VAL A 33 12.41 -49.48 25.06
C VAL A 33 12.44 -48.95 23.62
N SER A 34 12.15 -49.83 22.65
CA SER A 34 12.02 -49.50 21.23
C SER A 34 10.90 -48.50 20.94
N GLY A 35 9.75 -48.64 21.61
CA GLY A 35 8.58 -47.76 21.47
C GLY A 35 8.84 -46.36 22.02
N LYS A 36 9.59 -46.24 23.13
CA LYS A 36 9.99 -44.95 23.71
C LYS A 36 10.94 -44.17 22.79
N ILE A 37 11.90 -44.86 22.17
CA ILE A 37 12.86 -44.24 21.23
C ILE A 37 12.14 -43.75 19.95
N SER A 38 11.23 -44.55 19.39
CA SER A 38 10.42 -44.14 18.24
C SER A 38 9.53 -42.92 18.54
N LEU A 39 8.96 -42.87 19.75
CA LEU A 39 8.13 -41.76 20.22
C LEU A 39 8.94 -40.47 20.38
N ILE A 40 10.14 -40.55 20.96
CA ILE A 40 11.09 -39.42 21.06
C ILE A 40 11.49 -38.92 19.67
N ALA A 41 11.74 -39.82 18.71
CA ALA A 41 12.07 -39.44 17.33
C ALA A 41 10.91 -38.68 16.66
N SER A 42 9.67 -39.17 16.79
CA SER A 42 8.49 -38.49 16.26
C SER A 42 8.23 -37.12 16.91
N ILE A 43 8.50 -36.96 18.20
CA ILE A 43 8.41 -35.66 18.88
C ILE A 43 9.46 -34.70 18.35
N SER A 44 10.71 -35.15 18.24
CA SER A 44 11.81 -34.33 17.75
C SER A 44 11.56 -33.85 16.32
N GLU A 45 11.00 -34.69 15.46
CA GLU A 45 10.60 -34.32 14.11
C GLU A 45 9.47 -33.28 14.09
N LEU A 46 8.43 -33.47 14.92
CA LEU A 46 7.31 -32.52 15.05
C LEU A 46 7.77 -31.16 15.60
N LEU A 47 8.69 -31.14 16.55
CA LEU A 47 9.31 -29.92 17.06
C LEU A 47 10.13 -29.21 15.99
N GLY A 48 10.91 -29.96 15.20
CA GLY A 48 11.66 -29.41 14.05
C GLY A 48 10.74 -28.77 13.01
N LEU A 49 9.63 -29.43 12.67
CA LEU A 49 8.59 -28.89 11.79
C LEU A 49 7.92 -27.62 12.37
N SER A 50 7.64 -27.61 13.67
CA SER A 50 7.05 -26.44 14.34
C SER A 50 8.00 -25.24 14.36
N ILE A 51 9.31 -25.46 14.50
CA ILE A 51 10.33 -24.40 14.43
C ILE A 51 10.39 -23.85 13.01
N ALA A 52 10.49 -24.72 11.99
CA ALA A 52 10.55 -24.32 10.60
C ALA A 52 9.30 -23.52 10.16
N LEU A 53 8.10 -23.94 10.58
CA LEU A 53 6.86 -23.20 10.32
C LEU A 53 6.86 -21.82 10.99
N THR A 54 7.39 -21.73 12.20
CA THR A 54 7.51 -20.45 12.92
C THR A 54 8.48 -19.51 12.21
N GLU A 55 9.63 -20.03 11.75
CA GLU A 55 10.62 -19.26 11.00
C GLU A 55 10.06 -18.74 9.67
N ILE A 56 9.41 -19.60 8.88
CA ILE A 56 8.75 -19.21 7.61
C ILE A 56 7.71 -18.12 7.88
N PHE A 57 6.93 -18.27 8.94
CA PHE A 57 5.89 -17.30 9.29
C PHE A 57 6.47 -15.94 9.71
N VAL A 58 7.52 -15.94 10.55
CA VAL A 58 8.22 -14.71 10.95
C VAL A 58 8.85 -14.02 9.76
N ILE A 59 9.53 -14.77 8.87
CA ILE A 59 10.12 -14.22 7.64
C ILE A 59 9.04 -13.61 6.75
N ASN A 60 7.90 -14.27 6.58
CA ASN A 60 6.81 -13.77 5.75
C ASN A 60 6.20 -12.46 6.31
N ASN A 61 6.06 -12.36 7.63
CA ASN A 61 5.61 -11.12 8.27
C ASN A 61 6.63 -9.99 8.10
N LEU A 62 7.92 -10.26 8.35
CA LEU A 62 8.98 -9.29 8.14
C LEU A 62 9.05 -8.84 6.68
N TYR A 63 8.91 -9.76 5.73
CA TYR A 63 8.86 -9.46 4.31
C TYR A 63 7.66 -8.56 3.97
N THR A 64 6.48 -8.85 4.53
CA THR A 64 5.28 -8.04 4.33
C THR A 64 5.44 -6.64 4.92
N GLU A 65 6.03 -6.52 6.11
CA GLU A 65 6.31 -5.23 6.75
C GLU A 65 7.32 -4.41 5.94
N ILE A 66 8.41 -5.04 5.49
CA ILE A 66 9.43 -4.42 4.63
C ILE A 66 8.80 -3.95 3.32
N LYS A 67 8.00 -4.81 2.67
CA LYS A 67 7.29 -4.49 1.42
C LYS A 67 6.38 -3.27 1.60
N ASN A 68 5.62 -3.22 2.71
CA ASN A 68 4.75 -2.08 3.01
C ASN A 68 5.56 -0.80 3.26
N LYS A 69 6.68 -0.88 4.00
CA LYS A 69 7.57 0.29 4.21
C LYS A 69 8.18 0.80 2.90
N PHE A 70 8.61 -0.09 2.02
CA PHE A 70 9.10 0.29 0.69
C PHE A 70 8.00 0.93 -0.17
N GLN A 71 6.78 0.38 -0.14
CA GLN A 71 5.64 0.96 -0.83
C GLN A 71 5.35 2.37 -0.30
N ASN A 72 5.28 2.55 1.01
CA ASN A 72 5.05 3.85 1.64
C ASN A 72 6.15 4.87 1.29
N LEU A 73 7.43 4.46 1.24
CA LEU A 73 8.54 5.31 0.80
C LEU A 73 8.42 5.74 -0.67
N PHE A 74 8.00 4.81 -1.53
CA PHE A 74 7.80 5.08 -2.95
C PHE A 74 6.65 6.09 -3.16
N THR A 75 5.49 5.83 -2.55
CA THR A 75 4.32 6.71 -2.55
C THR A 75 4.65 8.09 -1.95
N PHE A 76 5.46 8.15 -0.89
CA PHE A 76 5.93 9.41 -0.32
C PHE A 76 6.78 10.20 -1.32
N ARG A 77 7.74 9.56 -2.00
CA ARG A 77 8.58 10.20 -3.01
C ARG A 77 7.75 10.74 -4.17
N GLU A 78 6.81 9.96 -4.69
CA GLU A 78 5.91 10.38 -5.78
C GLU A 78 5.03 11.57 -5.39
N SER A 79 4.58 11.62 -4.12
CA SER A 79 3.79 12.75 -3.62
C SER A 79 4.57 14.06 -3.65
N ILE A 80 5.86 14.05 -3.27
CA ILE A 80 6.73 15.23 -3.28
C ILE A 80 7.03 15.69 -4.69
N ASP A 81 7.37 14.76 -5.59
CA ASP A 81 7.65 15.09 -6.99
C ASP A 81 6.40 15.73 -7.64
N SER A 82 5.21 15.24 -7.32
CA SER A 82 3.93 15.78 -7.81
C SER A 82 3.62 17.19 -7.29
N ILE A 83 3.94 17.50 -6.02
CA ILE A 83 3.80 18.86 -5.44
C ILE A 83 4.64 19.88 -6.22
N ASN A 84 5.90 19.53 -6.51
CA ASN A 84 6.81 20.39 -7.26
C ASN A 84 6.30 20.60 -8.71
N LEU A 85 5.78 19.54 -9.33
CA LEU A 85 5.21 19.59 -10.68
C LEU A 85 3.98 20.50 -10.76
N ILE A 86 3.06 20.45 -9.78
CA ILE A 86 1.86 21.30 -9.75
C ILE A 86 2.25 22.78 -9.82
N SER A 87 3.23 23.18 -9.01
CA SER A 87 3.73 24.57 -8.97
C SER A 87 4.25 25.01 -10.34
N SER A 88 4.96 24.11 -11.04
CA SER A 88 5.49 24.36 -12.38
C SER A 88 4.40 24.41 -13.45
N VAL A 89 3.37 23.56 -13.37
CA VAL A 89 2.21 23.56 -14.27
C VAL A 89 1.47 24.90 -14.22
N LEU A 90 1.25 25.45 -13.01
CA LEU A 90 0.58 26.73 -12.84
C LEU A 90 1.32 27.85 -13.59
N GLN A 91 2.65 27.85 -13.51
CA GLN A 91 3.50 28.81 -14.23
C GLN A 91 3.45 28.59 -15.75
N ASP A 92 3.45 27.34 -16.21
CA ASP A 92 3.40 27.02 -17.64
C ASP A 92 2.05 27.38 -18.28
N ILE A 93 0.93 27.15 -17.58
CA ILE A 93 -0.41 27.58 -18.03
C ILE A 93 -0.45 29.10 -18.17
N SER A 94 0.04 29.84 -17.16
CA SER A 94 0.08 31.31 -17.20
C SER A 94 0.97 31.84 -18.33
N ASN A 95 2.04 31.13 -18.68
CA ASN A 95 2.95 31.47 -19.77
C ASN A 95 2.48 30.98 -21.15
N ASN A 96 1.29 30.37 -21.25
CA ASN A 96 0.76 29.75 -22.47
C ASN A 96 1.63 28.61 -23.04
N LYS A 97 2.42 27.94 -22.20
CA LYS A 97 3.24 26.77 -22.57
C LYS A 97 2.43 25.48 -22.41
N TYR A 98 1.38 25.34 -23.22
CA TYR A 98 0.37 24.31 -23.02
C TYR A 98 0.87 22.88 -23.21
N SER A 99 1.76 22.60 -24.17
CA SER A 99 2.31 21.25 -24.39
C SER A 99 3.07 20.74 -23.16
N ILE A 100 3.88 21.60 -22.56
CA ILE A 100 4.66 21.28 -21.35
C ILE A 100 3.73 21.12 -20.15
N ALA A 101 2.72 21.99 -20.02
CA ALA A 101 1.73 21.90 -18.97
C ALA A 101 0.91 20.60 -19.05
N ILE A 102 0.51 20.16 -20.26
CA ILE A 102 -0.20 18.90 -20.50
C ILE A 102 0.64 17.72 -20.03
N TYR A 103 1.89 17.62 -20.49
CA TYR A 103 2.79 16.53 -20.10
C TYR A 103 2.95 16.41 -18.57
N LYS A 104 3.13 17.54 -17.90
CA LYS A 104 3.25 17.58 -16.43
C LYS A 104 1.94 17.23 -15.73
N LEU A 105 0.80 17.65 -16.27
CA LEU A 105 -0.53 17.29 -15.75
C LEU A 105 -0.83 15.79 -15.90
N GLU A 106 -0.41 15.17 -17.01
CA GLU A 106 -0.50 13.72 -17.20
C GLU A 106 0.36 12.99 -16.17
N THR A 107 1.58 13.47 -15.94
CA THR A 107 2.46 12.91 -14.90
C THR A 107 1.83 13.03 -13.51
N ILE A 108 1.26 14.20 -13.16
CA ILE A 108 0.56 14.40 -11.88
C ILE A 108 -0.64 13.46 -11.75
N ARG A 109 -1.41 13.26 -12.83
CA ARG A 109 -2.54 12.34 -12.84
C ARG A 109 -2.09 10.92 -12.59
N ASP A 110 -1.06 10.46 -13.29
CA ASP A 110 -0.57 9.09 -13.21
C ASP A 110 0.01 8.81 -11.82
N SER A 111 0.78 9.76 -11.27
CA SER A 111 1.25 9.70 -9.88
C SER A 111 0.08 9.66 -8.89
N TYR A 112 -0.91 10.55 -9.02
CA TYR A 112 -2.06 10.58 -8.11
C TYR A 112 -2.86 9.28 -8.16
N GLN A 113 -3.08 8.73 -9.35
CA GLN A 113 -3.73 7.43 -9.53
C GLN A 113 -2.90 6.31 -8.89
N GLY A 114 -1.58 6.33 -9.03
CA GLY A 114 -0.67 5.35 -8.43
C GLY A 114 -0.67 5.32 -6.89
N LEU A 115 -1.18 6.37 -6.23
CA LEU A 115 -1.26 6.40 -4.76
C LEU A 115 -2.39 5.53 -4.20
N PHE A 116 -3.38 5.16 -5.01
CA PHE A 116 -4.59 4.51 -4.53
C PHE A 116 -4.73 3.08 -5.07
N PRO A 117 -5.30 2.16 -4.28
CA PRO A 117 -5.66 0.83 -4.76
C PRO A 117 -6.76 0.92 -5.84
N VAL A 118 -6.78 -0.08 -6.73
CA VAL A 118 -7.65 -0.11 -7.92
C VAL A 118 -9.12 0.03 -7.55
N GLU A 119 -9.55 -0.56 -6.44
CA GLU A 119 -10.93 -0.53 -5.97
C GLU A 119 -11.41 0.90 -5.64
N ILE A 120 -10.52 1.76 -5.12
CA ILE A 120 -10.84 3.17 -4.84
C ILE A 120 -10.93 3.97 -6.15
N ILE A 121 -10.09 3.62 -7.13
CA ILE A 121 -10.06 4.28 -8.44
C ILE A 121 -11.28 3.89 -9.29
N GLU A 122 -11.78 2.66 -9.14
CA GLU A 122 -12.97 2.17 -9.83
C GLU A 122 -14.28 2.70 -9.23
N ASP A 123 -14.28 3.07 -7.94
CA ASP A 123 -15.43 3.68 -7.30
C ASP A 123 -15.68 5.11 -7.82
N THR A 124 -16.71 5.25 -8.67
CA THR A 124 -17.12 6.55 -9.22
C THR A 124 -17.58 7.58 -8.17
N LEU A 125 -17.90 7.14 -6.95
CA LEU A 125 -18.30 8.01 -5.86
C LEU A 125 -17.10 8.46 -5.02
N SER A 126 -15.93 7.85 -5.15
CA SER A 126 -14.74 8.25 -4.39
C SER A 126 -14.29 9.66 -4.76
N GLU A 127 -13.69 10.38 -3.80
CA GLU A 127 -13.17 11.72 -4.05
C GLU A 127 -11.95 11.64 -4.98
N GLU A 128 -11.14 10.61 -4.80
CA GLU A 128 -9.95 10.26 -5.56
C GLU A 128 -10.29 10.10 -7.04
N ARG A 129 -11.32 9.30 -7.36
CA ARG A 129 -11.76 9.12 -8.74
C ARG A 129 -12.27 10.43 -9.33
N ARG A 130 -13.08 11.20 -8.59
CA ARG A 130 -13.55 12.51 -9.05
C ARG A 130 -12.40 13.48 -9.31
N ASN A 131 -11.30 13.41 -8.56
CA ASN A 131 -10.11 14.22 -8.77
C ASN A 131 -9.34 13.79 -10.03
N ILE A 132 -9.22 12.49 -10.30
CA ILE A 132 -8.65 11.95 -11.54
C ILE A 132 -9.48 12.40 -12.75
N ASP A 133 -10.81 12.30 -12.67
CA ASP A 133 -11.70 12.71 -13.76
C ASP A 133 -11.60 14.22 -14.02
N LYS A 134 -11.45 15.04 -12.97
CA LYS A 134 -11.18 16.48 -13.10
C LYS A 134 -9.83 16.75 -13.76
N LEU A 135 -8.77 16.04 -13.39
CA LEU A 135 -7.47 16.16 -14.05
C LEU A 135 -7.57 15.82 -15.54
N ASN A 136 -8.22 14.71 -15.89
CA ASN A 136 -8.47 14.32 -17.28
C ASN A 136 -9.27 15.38 -18.07
N ASN A 137 -10.26 16.00 -17.43
CA ASN A 137 -11.04 17.09 -18.01
C ASN A 137 -10.18 18.33 -18.29
N ILE A 138 -9.33 18.71 -17.33
CA ILE A 138 -8.39 19.83 -17.47
C ILE A 138 -7.42 19.55 -18.62
N ILE A 139 -6.77 18.38 -18.62
CA ILE A 139 -5.85 17.95 -19.69
C ILE A 139 -6.54 18.07 -21.04
N THR A 140 -7.71 17.45 -21.20
CA THR A 140 -8.48 17.45 -22.45
C THR A 140 -8.81 18.88 -22.91
N LYS A 141 -9.24 19.76 -22.01
CA LYS A 141 -9.56 21.15 -22.35
C LYS A 141 -8.33 21.96 -22.74
N ILE A 142 -7.18 21.72 -22.10
CA ILE A 142 -5.92 22.38 -22.45
C ILE A 142 -5.44 21.87 -23.82
N THR A 143 -5.48 20.56 -24.08
CA THR A 143 -5.14 19.96 -25.38
C THR A 143 -6.01 20.50 -26.51
N LEU A 144 -7.33 20.59 -26.30
CA LEU A 144 -8.24 21.20 -27.27
C LEU A 144 -7.89 22.67 -27.51
N LYS A 145 -7.49 23.41 -26.48
CA LYS A 145 -7.10 24.82 -26.62
C LYS A 145 -5.78 25.00 -27.36
N GLU A 146 -4.80 24.16 -27.08
CA GLU A 146 -3.53 24.11 -27.79
C GLU A 146 -3.75 23.87 -29.28
N SER A 147 -4.59 22.90 -29.65
CA SER A 147 -4.92 22.60 -31.05
C SER A 147 -5.62 23.74 -31.79
N GLN A 148 -6.29 24.63 -31.06
CA GLN A 148 -7.02 25.78 -31.60
C GLN A 148 -6.18 27.07 -31.62
N SER A 149 -4.90 27.03 -31.20
CA SER A 149 -4.01 28.19 -31.08
C SER A 149 -4.59 29.36 -30.27
N GLY A 150 -5.51 29.07 -29.34
CA GLY A 150 -6.25 30.07 -28.56
C GLY A 150 -5.74 30.18 -27.13
N LYS A 151 -5.89 31.36 -26.52
CA LYS A 151 -5.69 31.53 -25.08
C LYS A 151 -6.85 30.93 -24.28
N LEU A 152 -6.56 30.38 -23.11
CA LEU A 152 -7.58 29.99 -22.15
C LEU A 152 -8.42 31.19 -21.71
N LYS A 153 -9.72 30.98 -21.51
CA LYS A 153 -10.57 31.97 -20.85
C LYS A 153 -10.09 32.11 -19.41
N LYS A 154 -9.90 33.35 -18.92
CA LYS A 154 -9.43 33.64 -17.55
C LYS A 154 -10.24 32.92 -16.46
N GLU A 155 -11.53 32.72 -16.67
CA GLU A 155 -12.40 32.00 -15.73
C GLU A 155 -12.08 30.51 -15.66
N LEU A 156 -11.81 29.87 -16.80
CA LEU A 156 -11.39 28.46 -16.85
C LEU A 156 -10.01 28.28 -16.24
N GLU A 157 -9.09 29.19 -16.54
CA GLU A 157 -7.75 29.21 -15.96
C GLU A 157 -7.81 29.31 -14.43
N LYS A 158 -8.62 30.23 -13.89
CA LYS A 158 -8.84 30.36 -12.44
C LYS A 158 -9.38 29.07 -11.82
N ASN A 159 -10.39 28.46 -12.45
CA ASN A 159 -10.97 27.21 -11.95
C ASN A 159 -9.94 26.06 -11.92
N TYR A 160 -9.02 26.01 -12.89
CA TYR A 160 -7.96 25.01 -12.91
C TYR A 160 -6.92 25.26 -11.82
N ILE A 161 -6.52 26.52 -11.65
CA ILE A 161 -5.60 26.93 -10.58
C ILE A 161 -6.18 26.56 -9.22
N ASP A 162 -7.44 26.91 -8.94
CA ASP A 162 -8.09 26.61 -7.67
C ASP A 162 -8.17 25.11 -7.39
N PHE A 163 -8.43 24.29 -8.43
CA PHE A 163 -8.41 22.84 -8.31
C PHE A 163 -7.00 22.29 -8.04
N LEU A 164 -5.99 22.75 -8.78
CA LEU A 164 -4.60 22.30 -8.62
C LEU A 164 -4.04 22.68 -7.25
N LEU A 165 -4.43 23.83 -6.69
CA LEU A 165 -4.07 24.21 -5.32
C LEU A 165 -4.70 23.28 -4.28
N LYS A 166 -5.98 22.91 -4.45
CA LYS A 166 -6.62 21.92 -3.58
C LYS A 166 -5.95 20.54 -3.69
N LEU A 167 -5.59 20.13 -4.90
CA LEU A 167 -4.89 18.87 -5.14
C LEU A 167 -3.51 18.88 -4.47
N ASN A 168 -2.81 20.01 -4.52
CA ASN A 168 -1.52 20.19 -3.84
C ASN A 168 -1.66 20.03 -2.31
N ILE A 169 -2.70 20.59 -1.71
CA ILE A 169 -2.99 20.37 -0.28
C ILE A 169 -3.21 18.88 0.00
N ASN A 170 -3.95 18.18 -0.86
CA ASN A 170 -4.19 16.74 -0.70
C ASN A 170 -2.88 15.94 -0.76
N PHE A 171 -2.01 16.19 -1.75
CA PHE A 171 -0.69 15.57 -1.82
C PHE A 171 0.16 15.85 -0.58
N ASN A 172 0.15 17.08 -0.05
CA ASN A 172 0.88 17.41 1.18
C ASN A 172 0.33 16.63 2.39
N ASN A 173 -0.98 16.48 2.51
CA ASN A 173 -1.59 15.69 3.58
C ASN A 173 -1.20 14.21 3.48
N ILE A 174 -1.27 13.63 2.28
CA ILE A 174 -0.81 12.26 2.02
C ILE A 174 0.67 12.11 2.39
N SER A 175 1.51 13.04 1.95
CA SER A 175 2.94 13.04 2.24
C SER A 175 3.24 13.12 3.74
N ASN A 176 2.53 13.98 4.47
CA ASN A 176 2.70 14.12 5.92
C ASN A 176 2.25 12.86 6.68
N ASN A 177 1.10 12.27 6.31
CA ASN A 177 0.63 11.03 6.92
C ASN A 177 1.62 9.89 6.69
N LEU A 178 2.12 9.73 5.46
CA LEU A 178 3.13 8.72 5.14
C LEU A 178 4.45 8.96 5.87
N LYS A 179 4.84 10.22 6.05
CA LYS A 179 6.03 10.58 6.82
C LYS A 179 5.90 10.17 8.29
N GLU A 180 4.74 10.35 8.89
CA GLU A 180 4.47 9.89 10.27
C GLU A 180 4.50 8.36 10.39
N GLU A 181 3.99 7.63 9.40
CA GLU A 181 4.05 6.15 9.38
C GLU A 181 5.46 5.58 9.17
N LEU A 182 6.40 6.39 8.69
CA LEU A 182 7.79 6.00 8.41
C LEU A 182 8.75 6.31 9.57
N LEU A 183 8.34 7.09 10.57
CA LEU A 183 9.11 7.47 11.77
C LEU A 183 8.83 6.53 12.96
#